data_AF-A0A162LZR5-F1
#
_entry.id   AF-A0A162LZR5-F1
#
_cell.length_a   1.000
_cell.length_b   1.000
_cell.length_c   1.000
_cell.angle_alpha   90.00
_cell.angle_beta   90.00
_cell.angle_gamma   90.00
#
_symmetry.space_group_name_H-M   'P 1'
#
loop_
_entity.id
_entity.type
_entity.pdbx_description
1 polymer ?
#
loop_
_entity_poly.entity_id
_entity_poly.type
_entity_poly.pdbx_seq_one_letter_code
_entity_poly.pdbx_strand_id
1 'polypeptide(L)'
;MELVANSLDMIPDMDELEELSSGERSDSQLSGSRARCSSNRSLPKRQSTDSLSQGRIKEPSPTISTGGNSDTIAPSIDLSIPPDGRADWSHLPSDYQRYLSYFAENITSFHYSMMHDADDFFGTILPSLAVQHEPLLNAVVGFATYHATLRNPAGKLQDFLKYYNKSVTLLLESINRKEMDNILNLLTILQLLTIEEYFGDWINLMGHQKAAFQVIRKIFTPTTVMNTPIGRACIDWYTRYDCYVAIMGGFPTDLPKEWFNRMNEYNKSQLGANPDELRWKISYRSTQLRSISYDMSMLYARGSRGQIGATDFAQQHNGITNKLLKWKSTWDAALSIPEYLVTDYFYQKAASPADIVNPYMPGVLYEQPLFTNTLITTEWTSIMIMHLAQSSDIPAEQVFMEMTKHAYTICQYFETVELWPLKPKGALIPLQPCISIAALFLPRDSRHQMWIRRKFALLDTMGFIHPTTRRMKMAQLFRDPSCAHWWLPDDEGLTPILEAIRAFADERNTAAVNAQHENLREVRHLFAKMEAAESTLTCSSR
;
A
#
# COMPACT_ATOMS: atom_id res chain seq x y z
N MET A 1 28.41 -15.92 -21.48
CA MET A 1 27.85 -15.00 -22.49
C MET A 1 26.92 -14.10 -21.71
N GLU A 2 27.29 -12.83 -21.56
CA GLU A 2 26.73 -11.94 -20.54
C GLU A 2 25.28 -11.56 -20.82
N LEU A 3 24.40 -11.74 -19.83
CA LEU A 3 23.11 -11.08 -19.79
C LEU A 3 23.31 -9.76 -19.07
N VAL A 4 23.32 -8.68 -19.84
CA VAL A 4 23.46 -7.30 -19.35
C VAL A 4 22.28 -6.97 -18.44
N ALA A 5 22.57 -6.50 -17.24
CA ALA A 5 21.60 -5.86 -16.37
C ALA A 5 21.21 -4.51 -16.99
N ASN A 6 20.17 -4.50 -17.82
CA ASN A 6 19.53 -3.27 -18.29
C ASN A 6 18.45 -2.84 -17.31
N SER A 7 18.34 -1.53 -17.12
CA SER A 7 17.43 -0.84 -16.22
C SER A 7 16.01 -1.44 -16.18
N LEU A 8 15.52 -1.75 -14.99
CA LEU A 8 14.10 -1.99 -14.74
C LEU A 8 13.43 -0.62 -14.60
N ASP A 9 13.12 0.01 -15.73
CA ASP A 9 12.49 1.32 -15.75
C ASP A 9 11.07 1.26 -15.18
N MET A 10 10.75 2.25 -14.34
CA MET A 10 9.41 2.45 -13.80
C MET A 10 8.42 2.72 -14.94
N ILE A 11 7.14 2.39 -14.72
CA ILE A 11 6.03 2.92 -15.52
C ILE A 11 6.06 4.46 -15.45
N PRO A 12 6.37 5.18 -16.55
CA PRO A 12 6.44 6.63 -16.52
C PRO A 12 5.06 7.23 -16.26
N ASP A 13 5.02 8.39 -15.61
CA ASP A 13 3.77 9.13 -15.44
C ASP A 13 3.27 9.59 -16.83
N MET A 14 1.96 9.50 -17.07
CA MET A 14 1.38 9.77 -18.39
C MET A 14 1.63 11.21 -18.88
N ASP A 15 1.90 12.14 -17.97
CA ASP A 15 2.23 13.53 -18.27
C ASP A 15 3.68 13.69 -18.82
N GLU A 16 4.65 12.84 -18.43
CA GLU A 16 6.01 12.85 -19.04
C GLU A 16 5.98 12.39 -20.51
N LEU A 17 5.02 11.54 -20.89
CA LEU A 17 4.89 11.02 -22.24
C LEU A 17 4.33 12.06 -23.24
N GLU A 18 3.59 13.09 -22.77
CA GLU A 18 3.14 14.18 -23.63
C GLU A 18 4.26 15.19 -23.95
N GLU A 19 5.19 15.45 -23.02
CA GLU A 19 6.35 16.30 -23.31
C GLU A 19 7.29 15.67 -24.35
N LEU A 20 7.56 14.36 -24.23
CA LEU A 20 8.43 13.62 -25.14
C LEU A 20 7.94 13.58 -26.59
N SER A 21 6.65 13.75 -26.86
CA SER A 21 6.12 13.77 -28.24
C SER A 21 6.23 15.14 -28.93
N SER A 22 6.80 16.16 -28.28
CA SER A 22 6.79 17.56 -28.77
C SER A 22 8.17 18.10 -29.20
N GLY A 23 9.25 17.34 -29.00
CA GLY A 23 10.64 17.82 -29.07
C GLY A 23 11.41 17.59 -30.37
N GLU A 24 10.97 18.14 -31.52
CA GLU A 24 11.83 18.26 -32.72
C GLU A 24 11.87 19.70 -33.30
N ARG A 25 12.86 20.51 -32.90
CA ARG A 25 13.92 21.06 -33.77
C ARG A 25 14.71 22.25 -33.21
N SER A 26 15.98 22.28 -33.65
CA SER A 26 16.88 23.42 -33.83
C SER A 26 17.64 24.00 -32.63
N ASP A 27 18.92 23.61 -32.56
CA ASP A 27 20.02 24.35 -31.96
C ASP A 27 20.09 25.82 -32.45
N SER A 28 20.37 26.76 -31.54
CA SER A 28 21.47 27.71 -31.73
C SER A 28 21.85 28.47 -30.45
N GLN A 29 23.11 28.28 -30.06
CA GLN A 29 23.99 29.01 -29.15
C GLN A 29 23.69 30.48 -28.70
N LEU A 30 24.10 30.71 -27.43
CA LEU A 30 24.83 31.89 -26.88
C LEU A 30 24.12 33.25 -26.58
N SER A 31 24.03 33.52 -25.27
CA SER A 31 24.56 34.69 -24.55
C SER A 31 24.02 36.12 -24.81
N GLY A 32 23.66 36.82 -23.71
CA GLY A 32 23.97 38.25 -23.56
C GLY A 32 22.83 39.25 -23.31
N SER A 33 22.68 39.66 -22.05
CA SER A 33 22.39 41.03 -21.57
C SER A 33 21.36 41.97 -22.24
N ARG A 34 20.41 42.40 -21.39
CA ARG A 34 19.88 43.77 -21.20
C ARG A 34 19.06 44.48 -22.32
N ALA A 35 17.85 44.83 -21.89
CA ALA A 35 17.23 46.18 -21.92
C ALA A 35 16.19 46.55 -23.01
N ARG A 36 14.97 46.80 -22.49
CA ARG A 36 14.03 47.91 -22.77
C ARG A 36 13.48 48.17 -24.20
N CYS A 37 12.14 48.21 -24.19
CA CYS A 37 11.29 49.22 -24.84
C CYS A 37 10.91 49.08 -26.32
N SER A 38 9.62 48.75 -26.49
CA SER A 38 8.63 49.62 -27.15
C SER A 38 8.33 49.42 -28.65
N SER A 39 7.10 48.94 -28.86
CA SER A 39 6.06 49.52 -29.73
C SER A 39 6.08 49.31 -31.25
N ASN A 40 4.90 48.86 -31.69
CA ASN A 40 4.11 49.33 -32.84
C ASN A 40 4.17 48.61 -34.20
N ARG A 41 2.94 48.23 -34.58
CA ARG A 41 2.26 48.45 -35.88
C ARG A 41 2.26 47.37 -36.98
N SER A 42 1.10 46.70 -37.03
CA SER A 42 0.19 46.60 -38.19
C SER A 42 0.65 45.97 -39.52
N LEU A 43 -0.03 44.86 -39.87
CA LEU A 43 -0.87 44.66 -41.10
C LEU A 43 -0.47 45.42 -42.39
N PRO A 44 -0.48 44.78 -43.59
CA PRO A 44 -1.74 44.17 -44.08
C PRO A 44 -1.69 42.96 -45.04
N LYS A 45 -2.74 42.12 -44.94
CA LYS A 45 -3.68 41.71 -46.01
C LYS A 45 -3.19 41.64 -47.48
N ARG A 46 -3.32 40.47 -48.13
CA ARG A 46 -3.69 40.36 -49.56
C ARG A 46 -4.44 39.06 -49.89
N GLN A 47 -5.41 39.16 -50.81
CA GLN A 47 -6.32 38.10 -51.27
C GLN A 47 -6.00 37.64 -52.70
N SER A 48 -6.45 36.43 -53.06
CA SER A 48 -6.99 35.92 -54.35
C SER A 48 -7.27 34.40 -54.12
N THR A 49 -8.44 33.76 -54.31
CA THR A 49 -9.36 33.60 -55.49
C THR A 49 -8.60 33.07 -56.72
N ASP A 50 -8.91 31.96 -57.42
CA ASP A 50 -10.17 31.33 -57.90
C ASP A 50 -9.87 29.90 -58.45
N SER A 51 -10.77 28.93 -58.76
CA SER A 51 -12.22 28.71 -58.51
C SER A 51 -12.72 27.28 -58.91
N LEU A 52 -13.94 26.91 -58.49
CA LEU A 52 -14.97 26.05 -59.15
C LEU A 52 -14.76 24.54 -59.53
N SER A 53 -15.58 23.65 -58.91
CA SER A 53 -16.66 22.85 -59.55
C SER A 53 -17.32 21.86 -58.54
N GLN A 54 -18.49 22.20 -57.98
CA GLN A 54 -19.86 21.71 -58.31
C GLN A 54 -20.20 20.23 -57.98
N GLY A 55 -21.06 20.03 -56.96
CA GLY A 55 -21.61 18.72 -56.54
C GLY A 55 -22.73 18.81 -55.48
N ARG A 56 -23.89 19.37 -55.87
CA ARG A 56 -25.13 19.65 -55.09
C ARG A 56 -25.57 18.47 -54.16
N ILE A 57 -26.06 18.69 -52.92
CA ILE A 57 -27.50 18.88 -52.60
C ILE A 57 -27.75 19.34 -51.12
N LYS A 58 -28.51 20.44 -50.99
CA LYS A 58 -29.45 20.88 -49.90
C LYS A 58 -29.11 20.73 -48.40
N GLU A 59 -28.99 21.89 -47.72
CA GLU A 59 -29.49 22.12 -46.35
C GLU A 59 -31.03 22.38 -46.34
N PRO A 60 -31.68 22.45 -45.16
CA PRO A 60 -31.84 23.77 -44.51
C PRO A 60 -31.79 23.80 -42.96
N SER A 61 -31.05 24.80 -42.44
CA SER A 61 -31.30 25.62 -41.25
C SER A 61 -31.30 25.02 -39.82
N PRO A 62 -30.85 25.81 -38.80
CA PRO A 62 -30.60 25.31 -37.44
C PRO A 62 -31.76 25.57 -36.46
N THR A 63 -31.87 24.72 -35.44
CA THR A 63 -32.64 25.03 -34.22
C THR A 63 -31.91 24.51 -32.98
N ILE A 64 -31.92 25.33 -31.92
CA ILE A 64 -31.27 25.08 -30.62
C ILE A 64 -31.96 23.93 -29.87
N SER A 65 -31.19 23.02 -29.29
CA SER A 65 -31.65 22.14 -28.19
C SER A 65 -30.49 21.69 -27.30
N THR A 66 -30.52 22.24 -26.09
CA THR A 66 -30.08 21.74 -24.78
C THR A 66 -29.15 20.52 -24.72
N GLY A 67 -28.01 20.68 -24.02
CA GLY A 67 -27.00 19.63 -23.88
C GLY A 67 -27.47 18.38 -23.10
N GLY A 68 -26.98 17.23 -23.55
CA GLY A 68 -26.80 16.04 -22.73
C GLY A 68 -25.31 15.74 -22.64
N ASN A 69 -24.77 15.61 -21.42
CA ASN A 69 -23.43 15.09 -21.24
C ASN A 69 -23.43 13.63 -21.73
N SER A 70 -22.52 13.32 -22.66
CA SER A 70 -22.31 11.94 -23.09
C SER A 70 -21.52 11.21 -22.00
N ASP A 71 -22.22 10.55 -21.09
CA ASP A 71 -21.60 9.58 -20.19
C ASP A 71 -20.96 8.47 -21.03
N THR A 72 -19.63 8.51 -21.15
CA THR A 72 -18.85 7.43 -21.75
C THR A 72 -18.92 6.20 -20.86
N ILE A 73 -19.88 5.33 -21.14
CA ILE A 73 -19.95 3.98 -20.58
C ILE A 73 -18.66 3.25 -20.99
N ALA A 74 -17.78 3.00 -20.02
CA ALA A 74 -16.61 2.15 -20.23
C ALA A 74 -17.06 0.75 -20.70
N PRO A 75 -16.35 0.12 -21.66
CA PRO A 75 -16.76 -1.18 -22.17
C PRO A 75 -16.77 -2.20 -21.03
N SER A 76 -17.91 -2.86 -20.83
CA SER A 76 -18.03 -3.97 -19.90
C SER A 76 -17.24 -5.16 -20.43
N ILE A 77 -16.01 -5.32 -19.94
CA ILE A 77 -15.30 -6.60 -20.06
C ILE A 77 -16.14 -7.62 -19.30
N ASP A 78 -16.66 -8.61 -20.01
CA ASP A 78 -17.46 -9.69 -19.43
C ASP A 78 -16.54 -10.68 -18.71
N LEU A 79 -16.12 -10.28 -17.50
CA LEU A 79 -15.23 -11.05 -16.64
C LEU A 79 -15.95 -12.29 -16.14
N SER A 80 -15.83 -13.36 -16.91
CA SER A 80 -16.42 -14.66 -16.65
C SER A 80 -15.77 -15.31 -15.42
N ILE A 81 -16.35 -15.06 -14.25
CA ILE A 81 -16.01 -15.78 -13.02
C ILE A 81 -16.80 -17.10 -13.01
N PRO A 82 -16.17 -18.27 -12.83
CA PRO A 82 -16.87 -19.55 -12.77
C PRO A 82 -17.94 -19.56 -11.65
N PRO A 83 -19.12 -20.18 -11.87
CA PRO A 83 -20.19 -20.20 -10.86
C PRO A 83 -19.80 -20.95 -9.59
N ASP A 84 -18.88 -21.93 -9.68
CA ASP A 84 -18.32 -22.67 -8.55
C ASP A 84 -17.11 -21.94 -7.91
N GLY A 85 -16.80 -20.71 -8.35
CA GLY A 85 -15.69 -19.87 -7.90
C GLY A 85 -14.29 -20.32 -8.31
N ARG A 86 -14.05 -21.63 -8.48
CA ARG A 86 -12.73 -22.17 -8.80
C ARG A 86 -12.35 -21.97 -10.27
N ALA A 87 -11.24 -21.28 -10.48
CA ALA A 87 -10.58 -21.18 -11.78
C ALA A 87 -10.07 -22.56 -12.27
N ASP A 88 -10.34 -22.90 -13.53
CA ASP A 88 -9.67 -24.02 -14.18
C ASP A 88 -8.36 -23.55 -14.84
N TRP A 89 -7.23 -23.95 -14.27
CA TRP A 89 -5.90 -23.73 -14.81
C TRP A 89 -5.26 -24.99 -15.43
N SER A 90 -6.01 -26.07 -15.64
CA SER A 90 -5.48 -27.33 -16.20
C SER A 90 -4.88 -27.18 -17.61
N HIS A 91 -5.27 -26.12 -18.33
CA HIS A 91 -4.76 -25.74 -19.64
C HIS A 91 -3.40 -25.00 -19.61
N LEU A 92 -2.95 -24.51 -18.45
CA LEU A 92 -1.68 -23.77 -18.31
C LEU A 92 -0.47 -24.72 -18.25
N PRO A 93 0.77 -24.22 -18.47
CA PRO A 93 1.98 -25.02 -18.27
C PRO A 93 2.12 -25.52 -16.82
N SER A 94 2.78 -26.66 -16.63
CA SER A 94 2.82 -27.37 -15.34
C SER A 94 3.49 -26.60 -14.20
N ASP A 95 4.41 -25.67 -14.49
CA ASP A 95 4.98 -24.78 -13.48
C ASP A 95 3.99 -23.70 -13.03
N TYR A 96 3.19 -23.13 -13.93
CA TYR A 96 2.08 -22.23 -13.58
C TYR A 96 1.02 -22.96 -12.76
N GLN A 97 0.59 -24.16 -13.18
CA GLN A 97 -0.37 -24.97 -12.42
C GLN A 97 0.11 -25.22 -10.98
N ARG A 98 1.38 -25.61 -10.81
CA ARG A 98 1.97 -25.86 -9.49
C ARG A 98 1.94 -24.61 -8.60
N TYR A 99 2.26 -23.44 -9.14
CA TYR A 99 2.31 -22.21 -8.35
C TYR A 99 0.93 -21.59 -8.10
N LEU A 100 -0.05 -21.77 -8.98
CA LEU A 100 -1.46 -21.44 -8.70
C LEU A 100 -2.06 -22.35 -7.63
N SER A 101 -1.76 -23.65 -7.64
CA SER A 101 -2.13 -24.55 -6.53
C SER A 101 -1.47 -24.12 -5.22
N TYR A 102 -0.16 -23.79 -5.24
CA TYR A 102 0.51 -23.24 -4.06
C TYR A 102 -0.14 -21.95 -3.57
N PHE A 103 -0.54 -21.05 -4.48
CA PHE A 103 -1.26 -19.82 -4.16
C PHE A 103 -2.56 -20.12 -3.41
N ALA A 104 -3.45 -20.92 -4.01
CA ALA A 104 -4.75 -21.27 -3.43
C ALA A 104 -4.65 -22.00 -2.09
N GLU A 105 -3.56 -22.75 -1.85
CA GLU A 105 -3.33 -23.44 -0.58
C GLU A 105 -2.65 -22.58 0.49
N ASN A 106 -1.84 -21.59 0.13
CA ASN A 106 -0.90 -20.93 1.06
C ASN A 106 -1.03 -19.42 1.18
N ILE A 107 -1.48 -18.75 0.12
CA ILE A 107 -1.64 -17.30 0.06
C ILE A 107 -3.09 -16.97 0.45
N THR A 108 -3.25 -15.83 1.11
CA THR A 108 -4.49 -15.38 1.77
C THR A 108 -4.54 -13.86 1.68
N SER A 109 -5.70 -13.25 1.95
CA SER A 109 -5.83 -11.79 2.04
C SER A 109 -4.80 -11.15 2.99
N PHE A 110 -4.38 -11.86 4.06
CA PHE A 110 -3.36 -11.37 4.99
C PHE A 110 -1.97 -11.19 4.36
N HIS A 111 -1.62 -11.94 3.31
CA HIS A 111 -0.37 -11.70 2.58
C HIS A 111 -0.42 -10.39 1.78
N TYR A 112 -1.62 -9.95 1.37
CA TYR A 112 -1.84 -8.61 0.82
C TYR A 112 -1.98 -7.53 1.90
N SER A 113 -1.76 -7.90 3.17
CA SER A 113 -2.09 -7.11 4.37
C SER A 113 -3.55 -6.67 4.46
N MET A 114 -4.45 -7.37 3.76
CA MET A 114 -5.90 -7.14 3.78
C MET A 114 -6.51 -7.98 4.90
N MET A 115 -6.83 -7.33 6.03
CA MET A 115 -7.28 -8.00 7.26
C MET A 115 -8.70 -8.60 7.16
N HIS A 116 -9.46 -8.20 6.14
CA HIS A 116 -10.80 -8.71 5.86
C HIS A 116 -11.00 -8.81 4.34
N ASP A 117 -11.64 -9.88 3.90
CA ASP A 117 -11.98 -10.14 2.50
C ASP A 117 -13.43 -10.60 2.41
N ALA A 118 -14.35 -9.64 2.32
CA ALA A 118 -15.79 -9.86 2.49
C ALA A 118 -16.45 -10.63 1.32
N ASP A 119 -15.79 -10.64 0.17
CA ASP A 119 -16.24 -11.19 -1.10
C ASP A 119 -15.37 -12.38 -1.58
N ASP A 120 -14.45 -12.87 -0.73
CA ASP A 120 -13.41 -13.88 -1.06
C ASP A 120 -12.61 -13.54 -2.35
N PHE A 121 -12.25 -12.27 -2.47
CA PHE A 121 -11.56 -11.76 -3.63
C PHE A 121 -10.20 -12.43 -3.84
N PHE A 122 -9.39 -12.56 -2.79
CA PHE A 122 -8.03 -13.09 -2.92
C PHE A 122 -8.01 -14.61 -3.04
N GLY A 123 -8.97 -15.34 -2.46
CA GLY A 123 -9.05 -16.80 -2.56
C GLY A 123 -9.64 -17.29 -3.88
N THR A 124 -10.64 -16.58 -4.41
CA THR A 124 -11.52 -17.08 -5.48
C THR A 124 -11.52 -16.20 -6.73
N ILE A 125 -11.71 -14.88 -6.57
CA ILE A 125 -11.89 -13.97 -7.72
C ILE A 125 -10.56 -13.69 -8.42
N LEU A 126 -9.51 -13.31 -7.67
CA LEU A 126 -8.21 -12.93 -8.20
C LEU A 126 -7.56 -14.06 -9.02
N PRO A 127 -7.51 -15.34 -8.58
CA PRO A 127 -7.02 -16.43 -9.43
C PRO A 127 -7.86 -16.62 -10.71
N SER A 128 -9.18 -16.45 -10.62
CA SER A 128 -10.10 -16.57 -11.77
C SER A 128 -9.89 -15.49 -12.82
N LEU A 129 -9.53 -14.28 -12.40
CA LEU A 129 -9.14 -13.19 -13.30
C LEU A 129 -7.71 -13.37 -13.82
N ALA A 130 -6.80 -13.89 -13.00
CA ALA A 130 -5.42 -14.12 -13.37
C ALA A 130 -5.29 -15.10 -14.54
N VAL A 131 -5.99 -16.24 -14.53
CA VAL A 131 -5.94 -17.21 -15.65
C VAL A 131 -6.46 -16.65 -16.99
N GLN A 132 -7.18 -15.52 -16.98
CA GLN A 132 -7.73 -14.87 -18.17
C GLN A 132 -6.83 -13.73 -18.71
N HIS A 133 -5.82 -13.28 -17.96
CA HIS A 133 -4.99 -12.13 -18.33
C HIS A 133 -3.51 -12.40 -18.07
N GLU A 134 -2.71 -12.57 -19.13
CA GLU A 134 -1.31 -12.99 -19.02
C GLU A 134 -0.41 -12.10 -18.12
N PRO A 135 -0.51 -10.75 -18.15
CA PRO A 135 0.21 -9.90 -17.20
C PRO A 135 -0.14 -10.24 -15.74
N LEU A 136 -1.43 -10.29 -15.40
CA LEU A 136 -1.91 -10.59 -14.05
C LEU A 136 -1.54 -12.02 -13.62
N LEU A 137 -1.63 -12.99 -14.52
CA LEU A 137 -1.17 -14.36 -14.30
C LEU A 137 0.29 -14.40 -13.84
N ASN A 138 1.16 -13.68 -14.55
CA ASN A 138 2.58 -13.62 -14.23
C ASN A 138 2.85 -12.88 -12.91
N ALA A 139 2.08 -11.84 -12.58
CA ALA A 139 2.18 -11.15 -11.30
C ALA A 139 1.79 -12.07 -10.12
N VAL A 140 0.63 -12.74 -10.22
CA VAL A 140 0.12 -13.66 -9.19
C VAL A 140 1.03 -14.89 -9.03
N VAL A 141 1.45 -15.52 -10.13
CA VAL A 141 2.38 -16.64 -10.11
C VAL A 141 3.77 -16.21 -9.62
N GLY A 142 4.22 -15.00 -9.94
CA GLY A 142 5.44 -14.42 -9.37
C GLY A 142 5.39 -14.31 -7.86
N PHE A 143 4.30 -13.76 -7.31
CA PHE A 143 4.09 -13.64 -5.86
C PHE A 143 3.97 -15.01 -5.16
N ALA A 144 3.24 -15.95 -5.75
CA ALA A 144 3.15 -17.33 -5.27
C ALA A 144 4.52 -18.01 -5.26
N THR A 145 5.29 -17.85 -6.34
CA THR A 145 6.62 -18.44 -6.48
C THR A 145 7.59 -17.82 -5.49
N TYR A 146 7.56 -16.51 -5.29
CA TYR A 146 8.38 -15.81 -4.29
C TYR A 146 8.25 -16.46 -2.91
N HIS A 147 7.01 -16.66 -2.45
CA HIS A 147 6.74 -17.34 -1.18
C HIS A 147 7.11 -18.83 -1.16
N ALA A 148 7.01 -19.54 -2.28
CA ALA A 148 7.44 -20.94 -2.38
C ALA A 148 8.99 -21.06 -2.35
N THR A 149 9.69 -20.16 -3.03
CA THR A 149 11.14 -20.09 -3.13
C THR A 149 11.79 -19.77 -1.77
N LEU A 150 11.18 -18.89 -0.97
CA LEU A 150 11.62 -18.63 0.42
C LEU A 150 11.59 -19.87 1.32
N ARG A 151 10.67 -20.82 1.07
CA ARG A 151 10.57 -22.08 1.82
C ARG A 151 11.48 -23.18 1.27
N ASN A 152 12.17 -22.95 0.15
CA ASN A 152 13.04 -23.92 -0.50
C ASN A 152 14.52 -23.62 -0.15
N PRO A 153 15.23 -24.51 0.57
CA PRO A 153 16.66 -24.33 0.85
C PRO A 153 17.55 -24.22 -0.39
N ALA A 154 17.09 -24.72 -1.55
CA ALA A 154 17.75 -24.63 -2.84
C ALA A 154 17.12 -23.58 -3.78
N GLY A 155 16.23 -22.72 -3.25
CA GLY A 155 15.53 -21.68 -4.00
C GLY A 155 16.48 -20.62 -4.54
N LYS A 156 16.16 -20.08 -5.72
CA LYS A 156 16.96 -19.07 -6.42
C LYS A 156 16.11 -17.86 -6.78
N LEU A 157 16.73 -16.67 -6.77
CA LEU A 157 16.09 -15.41 -7.13
C LEU A 157 15.36 -15.48 -8.50
N GLN A 158 15.98 -16.17 -9.47
CA GLN A 158 15.45 -16.38 -10.82
C GLN A 158 14.16 -17.22 -10.88
N ASP A 159 13.85 -18.01 -9.84
CA ASP A 159 12.66 -18.87 -9.81
C ASP A 159 11.37 -18.03 -9.87
N PHE A 160 11.33 -16.89 -9.17
CA PHE A 160 10.20 -15.96 -9.18
C PHE A 160 10.42 -14.78 -10.15
N LEU A 161 11.66 -14.27 -10.30
CA LEU A 161 11.92 -13.10 -11.15
C LEU A 161 11.51 -13.31 -12.61
N LYS A 162 11.59 -14.54 -13.12
CA LYS A 162 11.14 -14.85 -14.49
C LYS A 162 9.66 -14.50 -14.75
N TYR A 163 8.78 -14.62 -13.74
CA TYR A 163 7.37 -14.27 -13.86
C TYR A 163 7.15 -12.78 -13.56
N TYR A 164 7.76 -12.26 -12.49
CA TYR A 164 7.68 -10.84 -12.15
C TYR A 164 8.13 -9.96 -13.32
N ASN A 165 9.32 -10.22 -13.89
CA ASN A 165 9.84 -9.47 -15.04
C ASN A 165 8.90 -9.59 -16.25
N LYS A 166 8.37 -10.79 -16.54
CA LYS A 166 7.41 -10.98 -17.64
C LYS A 166 6.12 -10.19 -17.43
N SER A 167 5.61 -10.12 -16.20
CA SER A 167 4.46 -9.26 -15.87
C SER A 167 4.76 -7.79 -16.12
N VAL A 168 5.93 -7.30 -15.72
CA VAL A 168 6.34 -5.91 -15.93
C VAL A 168 6.47 -5.61 -17.43
N THR A 169 7.14 -6.47 -18.20
CA THR A 169 7.29 -6.31 -19.66
C THR A 169 5.93 -6.22 -20.37
N LEU A 170 5.00 -7.13 -20.09
CA LEU A 170 3.67 -7.13 -20.73
C LEU A 170 2.80 -5.93 -20.31
N LEU A 171 3.00 -5.41 -19.09
CA LEU A 171 2.35 -4.20 -18.62
C LEU A 171 2.92 -2.95 -19.31
N LEU A 172 4.24 -2.87 -19.50
CA LEU A 172 4.90 -1.83 -20.32
C LEU A 172 4.44 -1.88 -21.79
N GLU A 173 4.26 -3.07 -22.36
CA GLU A 173 3.63 -3.21 -23.69
C GLU A 173 2.20 -2.67 -23.72
N SER A 174 1.41 -2.88 -22.65
CA SER A 174 0.04 -2.35 -22.54
C SER A 174 0.01 -0.82 -22.48
N ILE A 175 1.01 -0.19 -21.84
CA ILE A 175 1.20 1.27 -21.86
C ILE A 175 1.49 1.75 -23.28
N ASN A 176 2.47 1.13 -23.95
CA ASN A 176 2.87 1.49 -25.31
C ASN A 176 1.73 1.33 -26.34
N ARG A 177 0.80 0.40 -26.11
CA ARG A 177 -0.43 0.20 -26.92
C ARG A 177 -1.60 1.12 -26.54
N LYS A 178 -1.48 1.87 -25.43
CA LYS A 178 -2.56 2.68 -24.82
C LYS A 178 -3.76 1.86 -24.35
N GLU A 179 -3.51 0.63 -23.88
CA GLU A 179 -4.52 -0.35 -23.42
C GLU A 179 -4.61 -0.42 -21.88
N MET A 180 -4.04 0.54 -21.16
CA MET A 180 -3.93 0.54 -19.68
C MET A 180 -5.24 0.73 -18.94
N ASP A 181 -6.24 1.34 -19.57
CA ASP A 181 -7.46 1.81 -18.92
C ASP A 181 -8.49 0.69 -18.72
N ASN A 182 -8.07 -0.40 -18.08
CA ASN A 182 -8.93 -1.54 -17.78
C ASN A 182 -8.62 -2.16 -16.41
N ILE A 183 -9.60 -2.90 -15.89
CA ILE A 183 -9.59 -3.48 -14.55
C ILE A 183 -8.53 -4.58 -14.36
N LEU A 184 -8.16 -5.31 -15.41
CA LEU A 184 -7.16 -6.38 -15.34
C LEU A 184 -5.73 -5.79 -15.28
N ASN A 185 -5.49 -4.68 -15.97
CA ASN A 185 -4.25 -3.91 -15.84
C ASN A 185 -4.16 -3.19 -14.48
N LEU A 186 -5.26 -2.65 -13.95
CA LEU A 186 -5.29 -2.14 -12.56
C LEU A 186 -4.91 -3.24 -11.54
N LEU A 187 -5.48 -4.44 -11.65
CA LEU A 187 -5.13 -5.56 -10.78
C LEU A 187 -3.67 -6.00 -10.93
N THR A 188 -3.12 -5.93 -12.16
CA THR A 188 -1.71 -6.22 -12.41
C THR A 188 -0.82 -5.21 -11.69
N ILE A 189 -1.13 -3.91 -11.77
CA ILE A 189 -0.41 -2.85 -11.04
C ILE A 189 -0.48 -3.09 -9.53
N LEU A 190 -1.66 -3.34 -8.96
CA LEU A 190 -1.83 -3.57 -7.51
C LEU A 190 -1.08 -4.83 -7.02
N GLN A 191 -1.03 -5.89 -7.83
CA GLN A 191 -0.26 -7.09 -7.53
C GLN A 191 1.25 -6.83 -7.57
N LEU A 192 1.75 -6.06 -8.54
CA LEU A 192 3.17 -5.66 -8.61
C LEU A 192 3.54 -4.74 -7.46
N LEU A 193 2.70 -3.74 -7.15
CA LEU A 193 2.83 -2.85 -6.00
C LEU A 193 2.99 -3.63 -4.69
N THR A 194 2.20 -4.69 -4.50
CA THR A 194 2.33 -5.58 -3.34
C THR A 194 3.67 -6.31 -3.33
N ILE A 195 4.20 -6.76 -4.48
CA ILE A 195 5.53 -7.36 -4.57
C ILE A 195 6.63 -6.33 -4.19
N GLU A 196 6.50 -5.07 -4.60
CA GLU A 196 7.45 -4.01 -4.19
C GLU A 196 7.37 -3.70 -2.68
N GLU A 197 6.19 -3.80 -2.06
CA GLU A 197 6.05 -3.72 -0.60
C GLU A 197 6.89 -4.81 0.09
N TYR A 198 6.85 -6.04 -0.43
CA TYR A 198 7.63 -7.18 0.08
C TYR A 198 9.14 -7.00 -0.10
N PHE A 199 9.61 -6.37 -1.18
CA PHE A 199 11.04 -6.02 -1.32
C PHE A 199 11.44 -4.79 -0.48
N GLY A 200 10.48 -4.03 0.04
CA GLY A 200 10.75 -2.72 0.62
C GLY A 200 11.27 -1.71 -0.43
N ASP A 201 10.90 -1.87 -1.70
CA ASP A 201 11.24 -0.92 -2.77
C ASP A 201 10.20 0.19 -2.81
N TRP A 202 10.41 1.18 -1.94
CA TRP A 202 9.47 2.28 -1.76
C TRP A 202 9.33 3.19 -2.98
N ILE A 203 10.36 3.27 -3.84
CA ILE A 203 10.32 4.11 -5.03
C ILE A 203 9.41 3.45 -6.08
N ASN A 204 9.61 2.17 -6.37
CA ASN A 204 8.76 1.44 -7.30
C ASN A 204 7.33 1.25 -6.77
N LEU A 205 7.16 1.05 -5.46
CA LEU A 205 5.86 1.05 -4.81
C LEU A 205 5.09 2.36 -5.05
N MET A 206 5.74 3.51 -4.89
CA MET A 206 5.10 4.82 -5.10
C MET A 206 4.76 5.06 -6.58
N GLY A 207 5.63 4.68 -7.51
CA GLY A 207 5.32 4.73 -8.94
C GLY A 207 4.11 3.89 -9.33
N HIS A 208 4.03 2.64 -8.83
CA HIS A 208 2.86 1.80 -9.06
C HIS A 208 1.59 2.34 -8.36
N GLN A 209 1.71 2.99 -7.19
CA GLN A 209 0.59 3.65 -6.54
C GLN A 209 0.06 4.84 -7.38
N LYS A 210 0.93 5.68 -7.95
CA LYS A 210 0.53 6.76 -8.87
C LYS A 210 -0.12 6.23 -10.16
N ALA A 211 0.45 5.18 -10.76
CA ALA A 211 -0.14 4.52 -11.93
C ALA A 211 -1.54 3.92 -11.61
N ALA A 212 -1.70 3.27 -10.46
CA ALA A 212 -2.98 2.73 -10.02
C ALA A 212 -4.03 3.84 -9.79
N PHE A 213 -3.63 4.98 -9.22
CA PHE A 213 -4.49 6.15 -9.06
C PHE A 213 -5.03 6.66 -10.40
N GLN A 214 -4.16 6.85 -11.39
CA GLN A 214 -4.54 7.30 -12.73
C GLN A 214 -5.56 6.36 -13.38
N VAL A 215 -5.31 5.04 -13.34
CA VAL A 215 -6.24 4.04 -13.89
C VAL A 215 -7.58 4.04 -13.13
N ILE A 216 -7.57 4.05 -11.79
CA ILE A 216 -8.80 4.12 -10.96
C ILE A 216 -9.64 5.34 -11.34
N ARG A 217 -9.03 6.51 -11.47
CA ARG A 217 -9.71 7.77 -11.81
C ARG A 217 -10.30 7.78 -13.21
N LYS A 218 -9.85 6.89 -14.11
CA LYS A 218 -10.28 6.81 -15.50
C LYS A 218 -11.32 5.72 -15.75
N ILE A 219 -11.24 4.58 -15.06
CA ILE A 219 -12.20 3.48 -15.21
C ILE A 219 -13.35 3.51 -14.18
N PHE A 220 -13.20 4.26 -13.08
CA PHE A 220 -14.18 4.32 -12.01
C PHE A 220 -14.54 5.75 -11.56
N THR A 221 -15.74 5.85 -11.01
CA THR A 221 -16.19 6.95 -10.15
C THR A 221 -16.31 6.45 -8.70
N PRO A 222 -16.39 7.34 -7.69
CA PRO A 222 -16.64 6.95 -6.30
C PRO A 222 -17.86 6.04 -6.10
N THR A 223 -18.86 6.15 -6.98
CA THR A 223 -20.07 5.31 -6.95
C THR A 223 -19.86 4.00 -7.71
N THR A 224 -19.40 4.06 -8.97
CA THR A 224 -19.33 2.86 -9.83
C THR A 224 -18.33 1.83 -9.35
N VAL A 225 -17.29 2.23 -8.61
CA VAL A 225 -16.33 1.30 -7.99
C VAL A 225 -16.97 0.37 -6.96
N MET A 226 -18.07 0.78 -6.31
CA MET A 226 -18.73 -0.03 -5.29
C MET A 226 -19.69 -1.09 -5.86
N ASN A 227 -20.03 -0.99 -7.15
CA ASN A 227 -21.05 -1.81 -7.80
C ASN A 227 -20.66 -3.31 -7.87
N THR A 228 -19.38 -3.65 -7.95
CA THR A 228 -18.90 -5.03 -8.11
C THR A 228 -17.90 -5.42 -7.02
N PRO A 229 -17.80 -6.71 -6.65
CA PRO A 229 -16.76 -7.21 -5.74
C PRO A 229 -15.35 -6.81 -6.15
N ILE A 230 -15.05 -6.87 -7.46
CA ILE A 230 -13.75 -6.53 -8.02
C ILE A 230 -13.43 -5.05 -7.80
N GLY A 231 -14.38 -4.15 -8.08
CA GLY A 231 -14.20 -2.72 -7.84
C GLY A 231 -13.96 -2.42 -6.36
N ARG A 232 -14.75 -3.04 -5.47
CA ARG A 232 -14.58 -2.93 -4.00
C ARG A 232 -13.21 -3.40 -3.53
N ALA A 233 -12.73 -4.54 -4.02
CA ALA A 233 -11.41 -5.05 -3.69
C ALA A 233 -10.29 -4.11 -4.20
N CYS A 234 -10.38 -3.64 -5.44
CA CYS A 234 -9.41 -2.68 -6.00
C CYS A 234 -9.33 -1.39 -5.17
N ILE A 235 -10.45 -0.79 -4.79
CA ILE A 235 -10.43 0.47 -4.02
C ILE A 235 -10.00 0.26 -2.57
N ASP A 236 -10.34 -0.87 -1.95
CA ASP A 236 -9.88 -1.18 -0.59
C ASP A 236 -8.36 -1.43 -0.55
N TRP A 237 -7.86 -2.20 -1.53
CA TRP A 237 -6.43 -2.49 -1.70
C TRP A 237 -5.62 -1.23 -2.04
N TYR A 238 -6.10 -0.38 -2.95
CA TYR A 238 -5.46 0.89 -3.28
C TYR A 238 -5.46 1.86 -2.09
N THR A 239 -6.61 2.10 -1.45
CA THR A 239 -6.71 3.11 -0.37
C THR A 239 -5.90 2.75 0.86
N ARG A 240 -5.57 1.45 1.06
CA ARG A 240 -4.56 1.03 2.05
C ARG A 240 -3.21 1.70 1.76
N TYR A 241 -2.71 1.60 0.53
CA TYR A 241 -1.43 2.20 0.14
C TYR A 241 -1.47 3.73 0.11
N ASP A 242 -2.53 4.32 -0.45
CA ASP A 242 -2.72 5.79 -0.48
C ASP A 242 -2.65 6.37 0.94
N CYS A 243 -3.41 5.83 1.90
CA CYS A 243 -3.30 6.25 3.30
C CYS A 243 -1.93 5.96 3.91
N TYR A 244 -1.32 4.80 3.66
CA TYR A 244 -0.04 4.42 4.27
C TYR A 244 1.11 5.32 3.81
N VAL A 245 1.22 5.52 2.49
CA VAL A 245 2.21 6.38 1.84
C VAL A 245 2.00 7.84 2.24
N ALA A 246 0.75 8.33 2.26
CA ALA A 246 0.39 9.68 2.69
C ALA A 246 0.68 9.96 4.18
N ILE A 247 0.40 9.04 5.11
CA ILE A 247 0.73 9.24 6.54
C ILE A 247 2.24 9.23 6.74
N MET A 248 2.93 8.20 6.25
CA MET A 248 4.38 8.04 6.45
C MET A 248 5.16 9.21 5.83
N GLY A 249 4.74 9.69 4.66
CA GLY A 249 5.34 10.84 3.99
C GLY A 249 4.81 12.17 4.46
N GLY A 250 3.67 12.17 5.17
CA GLY A 250 2.97 13.34 5.64
C GLY A 250 2.68 14.35 4.53
N PHE A 251 2.12 13.85 3.43
CA PHE A 251 1.53 14.56 2.30
C PHE A 251 0.04 14.14 2.18
N PRO A 252 -0.82 14.85 1.41
CA PRO A 252 -2.22 14.44 1.30
C PRO A 252 -2.33 13.08 0.58
N THR A 253 -3.44 12.37 0.78
CA THR A 253 -3.82 11.24 -0.08
C THR A 253 -4.19 11.73 -1.47
N ASP A 254 -3.96 10.93 -2.50
CA ASP A 254 -4.30 11.27 -3.88
C ASP A 254 -5.80 11.15 -4.15
N LEU A 255 -6.48 10.14 -3.57
CA LEU A 255 -7.93 10.05 -3.71
C LEU A 255 -8.66 11.10 -2.83
N PRO A 256 -9.62 11.85 -3.39
CA PRO A 256 -10.47 12.74 -2.60
C PRO A 256 -11.33 12.02 -1.56
N LYS A 257 -11.69 12.73 -0.47
CA LYS A 257 -12.58 12.24 0.60
C LYS A 257 -13.85 11.53 0.12
N GLU A 258 -14.40 11.93 -1.04
CA GLU A 258 -15.63 11.33 -1.59
C GLU A 258 -15.50 9.81 -1.74
N TRP A 259 -14.36 9.27 -2.17
CA TRP A 259 -14.15 7.82 -2.31
C TRP A 259 -14.30 7.11 -0.96
N PHE A 260 -13.63 7.62 0.08
CA PHE A 260 -13.74 7.12 1.45
C PHE A 260 -15.15 7.27 2.03
N ASN A 261 -15.88 8.32 1.66
CA ASN A 261 -17.29 8.49 2.05
C ASN A 261 -18.18 7.43 1.39
N ARG A 262 -18.05 7.19 0.07
CA ARG A 262 -18.82 6.17 -0.66
C ARG A 262 -18.56 4.77 -0.15
N MET A 263 -17.31 4.42 0.15
CA MET A 263 -16.96 3.13 0.80
C MET A 263 -17.72 2.95 2.13
N ASN A 264 -17.76 3.99 2.97
CA ASN A 264 -18.46 3.96 4.25
C ASN A 264 -20.00 3.96 4.10
N GLU A 265 -20.55 4.70 3.14
CA GLU A 265 -21.98 4.71 2.82
C GLU A 265 -22.46 3.33 2.34
N TYR A 266 -21.69 2.69 1.45
CA TYR A 266 -21.96 1.33 0.97
C TYR A 266 -21.92 0.31 2.11
N ASN A 267 -20.84 0.28 2.91
CA ASN A 267 -20.76 -0.66 4.02
C ASN A 267 -21.86 -0.44 5.07
N LYS A 268 -22.27 0.82 5.28
CA LYS A 268 -23.42 1.15 6.15
C LYS A 268 -24.75 0.69 5.56
N SER A 269 -24.96 0.79 4.25
CA SER A 269 -26.20 0.31 3.62
C SER A 269 -26.28 -1.21 3.60
N GLN A 270 -25.16 -1.91 3.36
CA GLN A 270 -25.08 -3.36 3.48
C GLN A 270 -25.34 -3.83 4.91
N LEU A 271 -24.80 -3.14 5.92
CA LEU A 271 -25.10 -3.41 7.33
C LEU A 271 -26.59 -3.18 7.67
N GLY A 272 -27.24 -2.19 7.03
CA GLY A 272 -28.67 -1.94 7.20
C GLY A 272 -29.57 -2.98 6.53
N ALA A 273 -29.13 -3.55 5.40
CA ALA A 273 -29.85 -4.59 4.67
C ALA A 273 -29.62 -5.99 5.25
N ASN A 274 -28.41 -6.26 5.75
CA ASN A 274 -27.94 -7.56 6.22
C ASN A 274 -27.38 -7.45 7.66
N PRO A 275 -28.20 -7.08 8.67
CA PRO A 275 -27.73 -6.72 10.01
C PRO A 275 -27.09 -7.87 10.79
N ASP A 276 -27.38 -9.12 10.44
CA ASP A 276 -26.83 -10.33 11.07
C ASP A 276 -25.53 -10.80 10.40
N GLU A 277 -25.19 -10.29 9.21
CA GLU A 277 -23.97 -10.68 8.50
C GLU A 277 -22.73 -9.99 9.07
N LEU A 278 -21.91 -10.78 9.76
CA LEU A 278 -20.70 -10.34 10.45
C LEU A 278 -19.71 -9.59 9.53
N ARG A 279 -19.58 -10.01 8.27
CA ARG A 279 -18.69 -9.37 7.29
C ARG A 279 -18.95 -7.88 7.11
N TRP A 280 -20.21 -7.44 7.04
CA TRP A 280 -20.51 -6.02 6.86
C TRP A 280 -20.20 -5.20 8.12
N LYS A 281 -20.33 -5.81 9.31
CA LYS A 281 -19.89 -5.19 10.57
C LYS A 281 -18.38 -4.97 10.59
N ILE A 282 -17.59 -5.93 10.11
CA ILE A 282 -16.13 -5.84 10.01
C ILE A 282 -15.73 -4.82 8.93
N SER A 283 -16.25 -4.95 7.70
CA SER A 283 -16.00 -4.03 6.58
C SER A 283 -16.29 -2.58 6.97
N TYR A 284 -17.44 -2.30 7.58
CA TYR A 284 -17.82 -0.94 7.98
C TYR A 284 -16.83 -0.33 8.97
N ARG A 285 -16.34 -1.11 9.95
CA ARG A 285 -15.33 -0.63 10.90
C ARG A 285 -13.97 -0.40 10.25
N SER A 286 -13.54 -1.28 9.35
CA SER A 286 -12.29 -1.11 8.61
C SER A 286 -12.33 0.17 7.78
N THR A 287 -13.40 0.42 7.02
CA THR A 287 -13.54 1.65 6.22
C THR A 287 -13.73 2.90 7.07
N GLN A 288 -14.30 2.79 8.27
CA GLN A 288 -14.32 3.91 9.23
C GLN A 288 -12.92 4.25 9.72
N LEU A 289 -12.11 3.25 10.09
CA LEU A 289 -10.73 3.46 10.54
C LEU A 289 -9.87 4.07 9.41
N ARG A 290 -9.98 3.53 8.19
CA ARG A 290 -9.37 4.10 6.97
C ARG A 290 -9.76 5.57 6.74
N SER A 291 -11.02 5.93 6.99
CA SER A 291 -11.53 7.30 6.86
C SER A 291 -10.97 8.25 7.93
N ILE A 292 -10.63 7.74 9.13
CA ILE A 292 -9.90 8.50 10.16
C ILE A 292 -8.43 8.66 9.77
N SER A 293 -7.80 7.62 9.22
CA SER A 293 -6.42 7.70 8.67
C SER A 293 -6.31 8.73 7.54
N TYR A 294 -7.30 8.83 6.65
CA TYR A 294 -7.40 9.94 5.68
C TYR A 294 -7.40 11.32 6.38
N ASP A 295 -8.24 11.49 7.41
CA ASP A 295 -8.36 12.79 8.11
C ASP A 295 -7.01 13.16 8.77
N MET A 296 -6.26 12.17 9.26
CA MET A 296 -4.89 12.33 9.76
C MET A 296 -3.92 12.78 8.67
N SER A 297 -3.83 12.08 7.54
CA SER A 297 -2.95 12.45 6.41
C SER A 297 -3.18 13.90 5.98
N MET A 298 -4.43 14.29 5.78
CA MET A 298 -4.80 15.63 5.34
C MET A 298 -4.44 16.70 6.38
N LEU A 299 -4.64 16.42 7.67
CA LEU A 299 -4.27 17.34 8.74
C LEU A 299 -2.74 17.52 8.83
N TYR A 300 -1.97 16.43 8.80
CA TYR A 300 -0.51 16.47 8.95
C TYR A 300 0.20 17.05 7.72
N ALA A 301 -0.33 16.81 6.53
CA ALA A 301 0.13 17.46 5.31
C ALA A 301 -0.06 18.99 5.40
N ARG A 302 -1.27 19.45 5.78
CA ARG A 302 -1.54 20.89 5.93
C ARG A 302 -0.73 21.53 7.05
N GLY A 303 -0.61 20.85 8.19
CA GLY A 303 0.18 21.31 9.35
C GLY A 303 1.65 21.50 8.99
N SER A 304 2.29 20.45 8.44
CA SER A 304 3.71 20.52 8.04
C SER A 304 4.00 21.48 6.88
N ARG A 305 2.98 21.84 6.08
CA ARG A 305 3.07 22.87 5.03
C ARG A 305 2.70 24.29 5.50
N GLY A 306 2.36 24.48 6.78
CA GLY A 306 1.93 25.79 7.31
C GLY A 306 0.57 26.29 6.78
N GLN A 307 -0.25 25.41 6.22
CA GLN A 307 -1.55 25.72 5.57
C GLN A 307 -2.74 25.76 6.56
N ILE A 308 -2.44 25.81 7.85
CA ILE A 308 -3.37 25.78 8.97
C ILE A 308 -2.69 26.38 10.20
N GLY A 309 -3.39 27.20 10.98
CA GLY A 309 -2.84 27.78 12.21
C GLY A 309 -2.72 26.75 13.34
N ALA A 310 -1.85 27.00 14.32
CA ALA A 310 -1.65 26.07 15.45
C ALA A 310 -2.95 25.75 16.20
N THR A 311 -3.80 26.76 16.45
CA THR A 311 -5.11 26.60 17.10
C THR A 311 -6.06 25.70 16.30
N ASP A 312 -6.15 25.91 14.98
CA ASP A 312 -7.00 25.11 14.10
C ASP A 312 -6.48 23.67 13.97
N PHE A 313 -5.16 23.50 13.97
CA PHE A 313 -4.50 22.20 13.97
C PHE A 313 -4.82 21.44 15.26
N ALA A 314 -4.62 22.07 16.43
CA ALA A 314 -4.97 21.52 17.73
C ALA A 314 -6.46 21.12 17.81
N GLN A 315 -7.37 21.99 17.34
CA GLN A 315 -8.80 21.68 17.30
C GLN A 315 -9.12 20.45 16.42
N GLN A 316 -8.52 20.34 15.23
CA GLN A 316 -8.74 19.20 14.34
C GLN A 316 -8.06 17.92 14.84
N HIS A 317 -6.89 18.03 15.48
CA HIS A 317 -6.18 16.92 16.12
C HIS A 317 -7.02 16.33 17.26
N ASN A 318 -7.49 17.15 18.20
CA ASN A 318 -8.43 16.74 19.24
C ASN A 318 -9.75 16.16 18.66
N GLY A 319 -10.22 16.68 17.52
CA GLY A 319 -11.35 16.12 16.78
C GLY A 319 -11.10 14.68 16.28
N ILE A 320 -9.88 14.38 15.84
CA ILE A 320 -9.44 13.04 15.43
C ILE A 320 -9.24 12.12 16.65
N THR A 321 -8.65 12.60 17.75
CA THR A 321 -8.57 11.86 19.03
C THR A 321 -9.97 11.36 19.44
N ASN A 322 -10.97 12.23 19.42
CA ASN A 322 -12.35 11.87 19.73
C ASN A 322 -12.94 10.83 18.77
N LYS A 323 -12.63 10.91 17.46
CA LYS A 323 -13.04 9.88 16.48
C LYS A 323 -12.39 8.52 16.77
N LEU A 324 -11.10 8.48 17.09
CA LEU A 324 -10.36 7.25 17.41
C LEU A 324 -10.89 6.58 18.69
N LEU A 325 -11.09 7.34 19.76
CA LEU A 325 -11.64 6.84 21.02
C LEU A 325 -13.09 6.36 20.86
N LYS A 326 -13.92 7.10 20.11
CA LYS A 326 -15.28 6.68 19.77
C LYS A 326 -15.27 5.38 18.96
N TRP A 327 -14.46 5.29 17.89
CA TRP A 327 -14.35 4.09 17.07
C TRP A 327 -13.98 2.85 17.89
N LYS A 328 -13.10 2.99 18.90
CA LYS A 328 -12.70 1.87 19.76
C LYS A 328 -13.75 1.42 20.78
N SER A 329 -14.66 2.33 21.16
CA SER A 329 -15.66 2.12 22.22
C SER A 329 -17.06 1.80 21.70
N THR A 330 -17.45 2.29 20.51
CA THR A 330 -18.78 2.03 19.93
C THR A 330 -18.81 0.75 19.10
N TRP A 331 -18.28 -0.33 19.66
CA TRP A 331 -18.27 -1.64 19.02
C TRP A 331 -19.64 -2.31 19.16
N ASP A 332 -20.39 -2.46 18.06
CA ASP A 332 -21.47 -3.46 17.89
C ASP A 332 -21.11 -4.78 18.61
N ALA A 333 -22.04 -5.24 19.46
CA ALA A 333 -21.85 -6.37 20.37
C ALA A 333 -21.57 -7.70 19.64
N ALA A 334 -22.02 -7.89 18.40
CA ALA A 334 -21.74 -9.09 17.62
C ALA A 334 -20.25 -9.25 17.26
N LEU A 335 -19.45 -8.19 17.40
CA LEU A 335 -17.99 -8.20 17.24
C LEU A 335 -17.24 -8.17 18.59
N SER A 336 -17.95 -8.41 19.69
CA SER A 336 -17.40 -8.53 21.05
C SER A 336 -18.02 -9.69 21.83
N ILE A 337 -18.45 -10.72 21.09
CA ILE A 337 -19.04 -11.98 21.60
C ILE A 337 -17.96 -12.70 22.44
N PRO A 338 -18.14 -12.89 23.76
CA PRO A 338 -17.11 -13.46 24.64
C PRO A 338 -16.73 -14.90 24.30
N GLU A 339 -17.61 -15.66 23.66
CA GLU A 339 -17.40 -17.05 23.27
C GLU A 339 -16.24 -17.20 22.26
N TYR A 340 -15.95 -16.18 21.46
CA TYR A 340 -14.81 -16.16 20.54
C TYR A 340 -13.54 -15.53 21.15
N LEU A 341 -13.54 -15.14 22.43
CA LEU A 341 -12.33 -14.68 23.11
C LEU A 341 -11.54 -15.87 23.62
N VAL A 342 -10.28 -15.97 23.19
CA VAL A 342 -9.35 -16.98 23.69
C VAL A 342 -9.05 -16.70 25.16
N THR A 343 -9.40 -17.67 26.01
CA THR A 343 -9.22 -17.61 27.47
C THR A 343 -8.34 -18.73 28.00
N ASP A 344 -8.23 -19.86 27.28
CA ASP A 344 -7.32 -20.96 27.58
C ASP A 344 -6.10 -20.94 26.64
N TYR A 345 -4.94 -21.24 27.22
CA TYR A 345 -3.64 -21.27 26.57
C TYR A 345 -2.91 -22.57 26.93
N PHE A 346 -3.54 -23.73 26.69
CA PHE A 346 -2.98 -25.06 26.98
C PHE A 346 -1.56 -25.33 26.40
N TYR A 347 -1.16 -24.55 25.39
CA TYR A 347 0.16 -24.60 24.74
C TYR A 347 1.17 -23.59 25.31
N GLN A 348 0.83 -22.92 26.41
CA GLN A 348 1.65 -21.91 27.09
C GLN A 348 3.03 -22.48 27.47
N LYS A 349 4.06 -21.72 27.12
CA LYS A 349 5.44 -21.98 27.55
C LYS A 349 5.74 -21.19 28.83
N ALA A 350 6.68 -21.69 29.63
CA ALA A 350 7.22 -20.96 30.77
C ALA A 350 7.85 -19.63 30.30
N ALA A 351 7.68 -18.56 31.08
CA ALA A 351 8.22 -17.25 30.76
C ALA A 351 9.76 -17.28 30.68
N SER A 352 10.30 -16.72 29.62
CA SER A 352 11.74 -16.56 29.40
C SER A 352 12.22 -15.22 29.95
N PRO A 353 13.45 -15.12 30.49
CA PRO A 353 14.07 -13.83 30.81
C PRO A 353 14.21 -12.89 29.60
N ALA A 354 14.09 -13.41 28.37
CA ALA A 354 14.11 -12.64 27.13
C ALA A 354 12.74 -12.04 26.75
N ASP A 355 11.65 -12.43 27.41
CA ASP A 355 10.31 -11.95 27.10
C ASP A 355 10.11 -10.51 27.62
N ILE A 356 9.38 -9.70 26.87
CA ILE A 356 9.05 -8.31 27.23
C ILE A 356 7.56 -8.08 27.50
N VAL A 357 6.72 -9.06 27.16
CA VAL A 357 5.25 -9.07 27.29
C VAL A 357 4.78 -10.48 27.64
N ASN A 358 3.55 -10.63 28.13
CA ASN A 358 2.89 -11.93 28.23
C ASN A 358 1.95 -12.13 27.04
N PRO A 359 2.22 -13.06 26.11
CA PRO A 359 1.35 -13.37 24.96
C PRO A 359 0.19 -14.32 25.29
N TYR A 360 0.11 -14.83 26.52
CA TYR A 360 -0.92 -15.77 26.99
C TYR A 360 -1.91 -15.08 27.94
N MET A 361 -2.32 -13.85 27.61
CA MET A 361 -3.28 -13.07 28.42
C MET A 361 -4.72 -13.32 27.93
N PRO A 362 -5.60 -13.90 28.77
CA PRO A 362 -7.00 -14.13 28.43
C PRO A 362 -7.71 -12.87 27.93
N GLY A 363 -8.49 -13.01 26.86
CA GLY A 363 -9.30 -11.92 26.30
C GLY A 363 -8.56 -10.95 25.37
N VAL A 364 -7.29 -11.19 25.05
CA VAL A 364 -6.53 -10.40 24.05
C VAL A 364 -6.83 -10.87 22.62
N LEU A 365 -6.87 -12.18 22.40
CA LEU A 365 -7.05 -12.78 21.08
C LEU A 365 -8.51 -13.18 20.86
N TYR A 366 -9.02 -12.88 19.66
CA TYR A 366 -10.23 -13.51 19.14
C TYR A 366 -9.86 -14.71 18.25
N GLU A 367 -10.62 -15.80 18.34
CA GLU A 367 -10.59 -16.87 17.35
C GLU A 367 -11.51 -16.57 16.16
N GLN A 368 -11.56 -17.47 15.17
CA GLN A 368 -12.46 -17.32 14.02
C GLN A 368 -13.92 -17.44 14.47
N PRO A 369 -14.86 -16.61 13.95
CA PRO A 369 -14.71 -15.67 12.84
C PRO A 369 -14.28 -14.25 13.24
N LEU A 370 -14.00 -14.00 14.52
CA LEU A 370 -13.64 -12.67 15.04
C LEU A 370 -12.15 -12.33 15.02
N PHE A 371 -11.27 -13.24 14.60
CA PHE A 371 -9.80 -13.08 14.58
C PHE A 371 -9.34 -11.74 13.97
N THR A 372 -9.99 -11.26 12.92
CA THR A 372 -9.73 -9.95 12.30
C THR A 372 -9.84 -8.78 13.28
N ASN A 373 -10.70 -8.86 14.31
CA ASN A 373 -10.82 -7.83 15.34
C ASN A 373 -9.53 -7.63 16.15
N THR A 374 -8.76 -8.70 16.37
CA THR A 374 -7.43 -8.61 17.01
C THR A 374 -6.47 -7.82 16.12
N LEU A 375 -6.47 -8.08 14.81
CA LEU A 375 -5.61 -7.35 13.86
C LEU A 375 -6.00 -5.87 13.75
N ILE A 376 -7.29 -5.55 13.53
CA ILE A 376 -7.76 -4.15 13.41
C ILE A 376 -7.60 -3.40 14.76
N THR A 377 -7.69 -4.07 15.91
CA THR A 377 -7.34 -3.45 17.21
C THR A 377 -5.86 -3.10 17.30
N THR A 378 -4.99 -3.95 16.73
CA THR A 378 -3.54 -3.68 16.66
C THR A 378 -3.25 -2.52 15.71
N GLU A 379 -3.93 -2.45 14.56
CA GLU A 379 -3.88 -1.33 13.62
C GLU A 379 -4.32 -0.01 14.28
N TRP A 380 -5.46 0.00 14.96
CA TRP A 380 -5.91 1.16 15.73
C TRP A 380 -4.88 1.59 16.79
N THR A 381 -4.22 0.64 17.44
CA THR A 381 -3.17 0.93 18.43
C THR A 381 -1.94 1.58 17.78
N SER A 382 -1.57 1.15 16.58
CA SER A 382 -0.53 1.79 15.74
C SER A 382 -0.92 3.20 15.31
N ILE A 383 -2.18 3.38 14.86
CA ILE A 383 -2.74 4.68 14.49
C ILE A 383 -2.76 5.64 15.69
N MET A 384 -3.06 5.16 16.91
CA MET A 384 -2.93 5.97 18.13
C MET A 384 -1.51 6.47 18.37
N ILE A 385 -0.47 5.64 18.16
CA ILE A 385 0.93 6.09 18.27
C ILE A 385 1.24 7.17 17.21
N MET A 386 0.88 6.93 15.94
CA MET A 386 1.06 7.91 14.86
C MET A 386 0.33 9.24 15.16
N HIS A 387 -0.85 9.16 15.78
CA HIS A 387 -1.65 10.32 16.13
C HIS A 387 -1.07 11.11 17.30
N LEU A 388 -0.66 10.43 18.38
CA LEU A 388 -0.04 11.02 19.56
C LEU A 388 1.30 11.67 19.24
N ALA A 389 2.10 11.08 18.34
CA ALA A 389 3.37 11.63 17.86
C ALA A 389 3.23 12.99 17.11
N GLN A 390 2.00 13.43 16.81
CA GLN A 390 1.69 14.74 16.22
C GLN A 390 0.96 15.68 17.20
N SER A 391 0.92 15.37 18.49
CA SER A 391 0.30 16.22 19.51
C SER A 391 1.18 17.42 19.86
N SER A 392 0.58 18.62 19.90
CA SER A 392 1.20 19.86 20.37
C SER A 392 0.80 20.25 21.80
N ASP A 393 -0.27 19.65 22.32
CA ASP A 393 -1.03 20.20 23.46
C ASP A 393 -0.68 19.50 24.79
N ILE A 394 0.08 18.39 24.72
CA ILE A 394 0.42 17.51 25.84
C ILE A 394 1.95 17.55 26.03
N PRO A 395 2.47 17.59 27.29
CA PRO A 395 3.91 17.54 27.54
C PRO A 395 4.57 16.30 26.91
N ALA A 396 5.73 16.49 26.26
CA ALA A 396 6.39 15.46 25.47
C ALA A 396 6.66 14.14 26.24
N GLU A 397 7.01 14.23 27.54
CA GLU A 397 7.18 13.07 28.42
C GLU A 397 5.89 12.25 28.59
N GLN A 398 4.75 12.92 28.76
CA GLN A 398 3.44 12.27 28.88
C GLN A 398 3.00 11.63 27.55
N VAL A 399 3.25 12.31 26.43
CA VAL A 399 3.01 11.74 25.09
C VAL A 399 3.88 10.49 24.90
N PHE A 400 5.15 10.54 25.31
CA PHE A 400 6.06 9.39 25.23
C PHE A 400 5.57 8.21 26.05
N MET A 401 5.16 8.42 27.31
CA MET A 401 4.63 7.35 28.16
C MET A 401 3.40 6.65 27.56
N GLU A 402 2.43 7.40 27.03
CA GLU A 402 1.26 6.80 26.39
C GLU A 402 1.61 6.08 25.08
N MET A 403 2.54 6.62 24.26
CA MET A 403 3.06 5.91 23.08
C MET A 403 3.79 4.61 23.45
N THR A 404 4.61 4.60 24.50
CA THR A 404 5.28 3.39 25.01
C THR A 404 4.28 2.34 25.48
N LYS A 405 3.21 2.74 26.18
CA LYS A 405 2.10 1.84 26.57
C LYS A 405 1.37 1.23 25.37
N HIS A 406 1.12 2.03 24.33
CA HIS A 406 0.60 1.51 23.06
C HIS A 406 1.61 0.58 22.36
N ALA A 407 2.92 0.86 22.42
CA ALA A 407 3.96 0.01 21.85
C ALA A 407 4.03 -1.36 22.54
N TYR A 408 4.00 -1.43 23.87
CA TYR A 408 3.87 -2.71 24.60
C TYR A 408 2.58 -3.46 24.26
N THR A 409 1.48 -2.74 24.08
CA THR A 409 0.20 -3.32 23.64
C THR A 409 0.34 -3.98 22.26
N ILE A 410 0.99 -3.32 21.30
CA ILE A 410 1.30 -3.90 19.97
C ILE A 410 2.23 -5.12 20.09
N CYS A 411 3.26 -5.04 20.93
CA CYS A 411 4.19 -6.16 21.13
C CYS A 411 3.46 -7.40 21.67
N GLN A 412 2.54 -7.20 22.62
CA GLN A 412 1.67 -8.26 23.13
C GLN A 412 0.79 -8.84 22.03
N TYR A 413 0.08 -8.01 21.26
CA TYR A 413 -0.76 -8.50 20.15
C TYR A 413 0.05 -9.28 19.11
N PHE A 414 1.21 -8.77 18.70
CA PHE A 414 2.09 -9.42 17.73
C PHE A 414 2.52 -10.81 18.20
N GLU A 415 3.03 -10.93 19.43
CA GLU A 415 3.51 -12.21 19.96
C GLU A 415 2.36 -13.17 20.32
N THR A 416 1.20 -12.64 20.73
CA THR A 416 -0.03 -13.44 20.91
C THR A 416 -0.45 -14.08 19.58
N VAL A 417 -0.48 -13.30 18.49
CA VAL A 417 -0.80 -13.82 17.15
C VAL A 417 0.28 -14.77 16.65
N GLU A 418 1.57 -14.44 16.83
CA GLU A 418 2.71 -15.27 16.43
C GLU A 418 2.67 -16.67 17.06
N LEU A 419 2.37 -16.75 18.36
CA LEU A 419 2.36 -18.00 19.10
C LEU A 419 1.03 -18.75 19.01
N TRP A 420 -0.05 -18.14 18.52
CA TRP A 420 -1.33 -18.82 18.31
C TRP A 420 -1.20 -19.99 17.31
N PRO A 421 -1.54 -21.23 17.69
CA PRO A 421 -1.40 -22.41 16.82
C PRO A 421 -2.34 -22.37 15.61
N LEU A 422 -3.55 -21.81 15.78
CA LEU A 422 -4.58 -21.74 14.74
C LEU A 422 -4.56 -20.40 13.98
N LYS A 423 -3.44 -19.66 13.99
CA LYS A 423 -3.32 -18.42 13.22
C LYS A 423 -3.49 -18.69 11.72
N PRO A 424 -4.24 -17.86 10.98
CA PRO A 424 -4.25 -17.92 9.53
C PRO A 424 -2.85 -17.74 8.93
N LYS A 425 -2.60 -18.37 7.78
CA LYS A 425 -1.36 -18.14 7.00
C LYS A 425 -1.27 -16.64 6.66
N GLY A 426 -0.10 -16.04 6.85
CA GLY A 426 0.15 -14.63 6.59
C GLY A 426 -0.29 -13.66 7.70
N ALA A 427 -0.93 -14.11 8.79
CA ALA A 427 -1.54 -13.21 9.79
C ALA A 427 -0.61 -12.21 10.52
N LEU A 428 0.72 -12.38 10.43
CA LEU A 428 1.70 -11.40 10.94
C LEU A 428 2.04 -10.28 9.95
N ILE A 429 1.81 -10.48 8.65
CA ILE A 429 2.11 -9.50 7.61
C ILE A 429 1.33 -8.18 7.81
N PRO A 430 0.01 -8.18 8.12
CA PRO A 430 -0.73 -6.95 8.45
C PRO A 430 -0.22 -6.24 9.72
N LEU A 431 0.52 -6.94 10.59
CA LEU A 431 1.06 -6.38 11.83
C LEU A 431 2.48 -5.81 11.66
N GLN A 432 3.13 -6.02 10.51
CA GLN A 432 4.44 -5.47 10.15
C GLN A 432 4.56 -3.95 10.44
N PRO A 433 3.64 -3.08 9.95
CA PRO A 433 3.77 -1.64 10.21
C PRO A 433 3.55 -1.31 11.68
N CYS A 434 2.70 -2.06 12.39
CA CYS A 434 2.42 -1.88 13.80
C CYS A 434 3.67 -2.16 14.65
N ILE A 435 4.33 -3.31 14.45
CA ILE A 435 5.54 -3.65 15.22
C ILE A 435 6.72 -2.76 14.83
N SER A 436 6.78 -2.30 13.57
CA SER A 436 7.78 -1.33 13.10
C SER A 436 7.70 0.00 13.83
N ILE A 437 6.50 0.55 14.07
CA ILE A 437 6.36 1.79 14.82
C ILE A 437 6.55 1.56 16.32
N ALA A 438 6.05 0.46 16.88
CA ALA A 438 6.22 0.11 18.29
C ALA A 438 7.71 0.05 18.70
N ALA A 439 8.57 -0.48 17.84
CA ALA A 439 10.02 -0.58 18.05
C ALA A 439 10.70 0.76 18.41
N LEU A 440 10.15 1.90 17.96
CA LEU A 440 10.72 3.23 18.20
C LEU A 440 10.47 3.76 19.63
N PHE A 441 9.51 3.18 20.35
CA PHE A 441 9.03 3.64 21.67
C PHE A 441 9.28 2.64 22.80
N LEU A 442 10.05 1.57 22.53
CA LEU A 442 10.50 0.62 23.54
C LEU A 442 11.80 1.08 24.23
N PRO A 443 12.08 0.60 25.46
CA PRO A 443 13.36 0.80 26.11
C PRO A 443 14.54 0.29 25.27
N ARG A 444 15.69 0.94 25.39
CA ARG A 444 16.89 0.66 24.58
C ARG A 444 17.87 -0.33 25.23
N ASP A 445 17.45 -1.12 26.21
CA ASP A 445 18.28 -2.19 26.78
C ASP A 445 18.32 -3.44 25.88
N SER A 446 19.32 -4.29 26.12
CA SER A 446 19.61 -5.46 25.28
C SER A 446 18.46 -6.47 25.19
N ARG A 447 17.57 -6.55 26.19
CA ARG A 447 16.43 -7.47 26.17
C ARG A 447 15.40 -7.01 25.13
N HIS A 448 14.97 -5.75 25.21
CA HIS A 448 13.99 -5.21 24.26
C HIS A 448 14.55 -5.10 22.84
N GLN A 449 15.81 -4.69 22.69
CA GLN A 449 16.49 -4.67 21.39
C GLN A 449 16.52 -6.07 20.75
N MET A 450 16.98 -7.09 21.49
CA MET A 450 17.06 -8.45 20.96
C MET A 450 15.69 -9.07 20.68
N TRP A 451 14.67 -8.75 21.49
CA TRP A 451 13.29 -9.17 21.22
C TRP A 451 12.78 -8.57 19.89
N ILE A 452 12.96 -7.27 19.64
CA ILE A 452 12.57 -6.64 18.36
C ILE A 452 13.36 -7.20 17.18
N ARG A 453 14.68 -7.39 17.34
CA ARG A 453 15.54 -8.01 16.30
C ARG A 453 14.99 -9.37 15.85
N ARG A 454 14.51 -10.21 16.79
CA ARG A 454 13.84 -11.48 16.47
C ARG A 454 12.52 -11.30 15.71
N LYS A 455 11.70 -10.30 16.05
CA LYS A 455 10.44 -10.05 15.32
C LYS A 455 10.68 -9.51 13.91
N PHE A 456 11.71 -8.69 13.71
CA PHE A 456 12.11 -8.24 12.37
C PHE A 456 12.76 -9.36 11.54
N ALA A 457 13.60 -10.21 12.15
CA ALA A 457 14.11 -11.43 11.51
C ALA A 457 12.97 -12.34 11.05
N LEU A 458 11.96 -12.58 11.90
CA LEU A 458 10.79 -13.37 11.55
C LEU A 458 10.06 -12.78 10.33
N LEU A 459 9.80 -11.47 10.31
CA LEU A 459 9.12 -10.81 9.18
C LEU A 459 9.93 -10.90 7.86
N ASP A 460 11.25 -10.70 7.92
CA ASP A 460 12.13 -10.93 6.76
C ASP A 460 12.09 -12.39 6.29
N THR A 461 12.11 -13.38 7.19
CA THR A 461 12.01 -14.81 6.79
C THR A 461 10.64 -15.17 6.19
N MET A 462 9.60 -14.40 6.47
CA MET A 462 8.29 -14.49 5.80
C MET A 462 8.26 -13.79 4.44
N GLY A 463 9.36 -13.12 4.07
CA GLY A 463 9.55 -12.38 2.82
C GLY A 463 9.37 -10.87 2.92
N PHE A 464 8.94 -10.32 4.06
CA PHE A 464 8.76 -8.87 4.17
C PHE A 464 10.10 -8.21 4.49
N ILE A 465 10.84 -7.85 3.43
CA ILE A 465 12.20 -7.36 3.53
C ILE A 465 12.21 -5.92 4.06
N HIS A 466 12.98 -5.71 5.13
CA HIS A 466 13.22 -4.36 5.63
C HIS A 466 14.26 -3.64 4.75
N PRO A 467 13.97 -2.45 4.20
CA PRO A 467 14.91 -1.72 3.32
C PRO A 467 16.22 -1.38 4.03
N THR A 468 17.34 -1.27 3.30
CA THR A 468 18.65 -0.87 3.87
C THR A 468 18.56 0.40 4.71
N THR A 469 17.82 1.43 4.26
CA THR A 469 17.67 2.69 5.01
C THR A 469 17.03 2.47 6.39
N ARG A 470 16.05 1.56 6.51
CA ARG A 470 15.45 1.18 7.79
C ARG A 470 16.41 0.32 8.62
N ARG A 471 17.09 -0.67 8.02
CA ARG A 471 18.10 -1.49 8.71
C ARG A 471 19.22 -0.64 9.31
N MET A 472 19.77 0.30 8.56
CA MET A 472 20.80 1.25 9.04
C MET A 472 20.29 2.13 10.19
N LYS A 473 19.04 2.64 10.11
CA LYS A 473 18.44 3.42 11.21
C LYS A 473 18.27 2.59 12.48
N MET A 474 17.75 1.36 12.37
CA MET A 474 17.63 0.46 13.51
C MET A 474 18.99 0.08 14.09
N ALA A 475 20.02 -0.11 13.26
CA ALA A 475 21.40 -0.33 13.69
C ALA A 475 21.96 0.86 14.50
N GLN A 476 21.68 2.10 14.10
CA GLN A 476 22.03 3.31 14.86
C GLN A 476 21.25 3.40 16.19
N LEU A 477 19.92 3.16 16.15
CA LEU A 477 19.04 3.18 17.31
C LEU A 477 19.45 2.16 18.38
N PHE A 478 19.81 0.95 17.96
CA PHE A 478 20.30 -0.13 18.83
C PHE A 478 21.77 0.01 19.21
N ARG A 479 22.53 0.87 18.52
CA ARG A 479 23.99 1.01 18.61
C ARG A 479 24.76 -0.28 18.27
N ASP A 480 24.21 -1.05 17.34
CA ASP A 480 24.80 -2.29 16.83
C ASP A 480 24.81 -2.27 15.30
N PRO A 481 25.98 -2.05 14.66
CA PRO A 481 26.09 -1.99 13.20
C PRO A 481 25.79 -3.32 12.51
N SER A 482 25.83 -4.46 13.21
CA SER A 482 25.50 -5.78 12.60
C SER A 482 24.06 -5.82 12.06
N CYS A 483 23.14 -5.09 12.70
CA CYS A 483 21.74 -4.97 12.30
C CYS A 483 21.55 -4.40 10.89
N ALA A 484 22.56 -3.71 10.33
CA ALA A 484 22.52 -3.26 8.93
C ALA A 484 22.63 -4.43 7.94
N HIS A 485 23.45 -5.44 8.26
CA HIS A 485 23.61 -6.67 7.48
C HIS A 485 22.48 -7.67 7.77
N TRP A 486 22.37 -8.13 9.02
CA TRP A 486 21.35 -9.10 9.45
C TRP A 486 20.83 -8.78 10.86
N TRP A 487 19.58 -9.16 11.11
CA TRP A 487 18.92 -8.84 12.37
C TRP A 487 19.46 -9.62 13.57
N LEU A 488 19.88 -10.87 13.40
CA LEU A 488 20.37 -11.70 14.52
C LEU A 488 21.91 -11.81 14.52
N PRO A 489 22.54 -12.12 15.68
CA PRO A 489 23.97 -12.44 15.72
C PRO A 489 24.29 -13.68 14.87
N ASP A 490 25.56 -13.82 14.49
CA ASP A 490 26.13 -15.02 13.84
C ASP A 490 25.32 -15.52 12.62
N ASP A 491 24.68 -14.59 11.92
CA ASP A 491 23.81 -14.80 10.76
C ASP A 491 22.66 -15.81 11.00
N GLU A 492 22.20 -15.94 12.26
CA GLU A 492 21.16 -16.90 12.66
C GLU A 492 19.88 -16.72 11.83
N GLY A 493 19.53 -17.73 11.04
CA GLY A 493 18.32 -17.73 10.20
C GLY A 493 18.44 -16.95 8.88
N LEU A 494 19.59 -16.32 8.58
CA LEU A 494 19.85 -15.77 7.25
C LEU A 494 20.11 -16.92 6.27
N THR A 495 19.21 -17.11 5.30
CA THR A 495 19.39 -18.09 4.24
C THR A 495 20.02 -17.46 3.00
N PRO A 496 20.73 -18.22 2.14
CA PRO A 496 21.32 -17.68 0.91
C PRO A 496 20.29 -17.03 -0.03
N ILE A 497 19.04 -17.48 0.00
CA ILE A 497 17.96 -16.87 -0.78
C ILE A 497 17.48 -15.54 -0.17
N LEU A 498 17.39 -15.43 1.16
CA LEU A 498 17.08 -14.16 1.85
C LEU A 498 18.17 -13.12 1.63
N GLU A 499 19.44 -13.53 1.69
CA GLU A 499 20.58 -12.68 1.37
C GLU A 499 20.51 -12.18 -0.09
N ALA A 500 20.26 -13.08 -1.05
CA ALA A 500 20.11 -12.71 -2.46
C ALA A 500 18.93 -11.77 -2.74
N ILE A 501 17.78 -11.97 -2.07
CA ILE A 501 16.62 -11.08 -2.19
C ILE A 501 16.94 -9.69 -1.60
N ARG A 502 17.60 -9.63 -0.43
CA ARG A 502 18.04 -8.37 0.18
C ARG A 502 18.99 -7.60 -0.72
N ALA A 503 20.02 -8.27 -1.25
CA ALA A 503 20.99 -7.66 -2.17
C ALA A 503 20.29 -7.11 -3.43
N PHE A 504 19.38 -7.87 -4.03
CA PHE A 504 18.57 -7.43 -5.18
C PHE A 504 17.71 -6.20 -4.87
N ALA A 505 17.02 -6.20 -3.72
CA ALA A 505 16.19 -5.07 -3.29
C ALA A 505 17.05 -3.82 -3.00
N ASP A 506 18.24 -3.99 -2.41
CA ASP A 506 19.17 -2.90 -2.11
C ASP A 506 19.79 -2.30 -3.39
N GLU A 507 20.12 -3.13 -4.38
CA GLU A 507 20.59 -2.71 -5.69
C GLU A 507 19.51 -1.89 -6.42
N ARG A 508 18.27 -2.39 -6.48
CA ARG A 508 17.12 -1.67 -7.09
C ARG A 508 16.84 -0.33 -6.42
N ASN A 509 16.75 -0.30 -5.09
CA ASN A 509 16.59 0.95 -4.35
C ASN A 509 17.71 1.96 -4.66
N THR A 510 18.96 1.49 -4.76
CA THR A 510 20.11 2.34 -5.10
C THR A 510 20.06 2.88 -6.53
N ALA A 511 19.66 2.05 -7.50
CA ALA A 511 19.50 2.46 -8.89
C ALA A 511 18.35 3.47 -9.06
N ALA A 512 17.19 3.20 -8.46
CA ALA A 512 16.02 4.08 -8.51
C ALA A 512 16.28 5.46 -7.88
N VAL A 513 17.05 5.50 -6.78
CA VAL A 513 17.55 6.76 -6.17
C VAL A 513 18.37 7.60 -7.15
N ASN A 514 19.10 7.00 -8.08
CA ASN A 514 19.90 7.77 -9.04
C ASN A 514 19.05 8.26 -10.23
N ALA A 515 18.00 7.54 -10.60
CA ALA A 515 17.18 7.83 -11.78
C ALA A 515 16.11 8.92 -11.55
N GLN A 516 15.47 8.98 -10.38
CA GLN A 516 14.17 9.68 -10.24
C GLN A 516 14.17 10.88 -9.30
N HIS A 517 14.50 12.07 -9.80
CA HIS A 517 14.64 13.28 -8.98
C HIS A 517 13.34 13.76 -8.30
N GLU A 518 12.16 13.51 -8.86
CA GLU A 518 10.88 13.97 -8.28
C GLU A 518 10.37 13.03 -7.17
N ASN A 519 10.21 11.73 -7.45
CA ASN A 519 9.86 10.71 -6.45
C ASN A 519 10.85 10.70 -5.27
N LEU A 520 12.13 10.99 -5.53
CA LEU A 520 13.15 11.20 -4.50
C LEU A 520 12.80 12.26 -3.46
N ARG A 521 12.09 13.34 -3.83
CA ARG A 521 11.74 14.41 -2.89
C ARG A 521 10.72 13.90 -1.86
N GLU A 522 9.77 13.09 -2.31
CA GLU A 522 8.74 12.49 -1.48
C GLU A 522 9.34 11.41 -0.57
N VAL A 523 10.18 10.53 -1.13
CA VAL A 523 10.92 9.48 -0.40
C VAL A 523 11.94 10.03 0.60
N ARG A 524 12.62 11.14 0.28
CA ARG A 524 13.48 11.84 1.27
C ARG A 524 12.65 12.46 2.39
N HIS A 525 11.46 12.98 2.11
CA HIS A 525 10.58 13.55 3.14
C HIS A 525 9.94 12.48 4.04
N LEU A 526 9.57 11.32 3.49
CA LEU A 526 9.25 10.08 4.20
C LEU A 526 10.33 9.75 5.24
N PHE A 527 11.59 9.60 4.81
CA PHE A 527 12.69 9.26 5.71
C PHE A 527 13.07 10.38 6.69
N ALA A 528 12.98 11.65 6.28
CA ALA A 528 13.25 12.80 7.14
C ALA A 528 12.18 13.00 8.22
N LYS A 529 10.90 12.67 7.96
CA LYS A 529 9.87 12.67 9.02
C LYS A 529 10.11 11.58 10.06
N MET A 530 10.60 10.41 9.65
CA MET A 530 11.06 9.39 10.61
C MET A 530 12.25 9.89 11.46
N GLU A 531 13.23 10.58 10.86
CA GLU A 531 14.38 11.18 11.58
C GLU A 531 13.98 12.33 12.52
N ALA A 532 13.02 13.16 12.11
CA ALA A 532 12.51 14.27 12.92
C ALA A 532 11.73 13.75 14.14
N ALA A 533 10.89 12.72 13.96
CA ALA A 533 10.22 12.05 15.06
C ALA A 533 11.23 11.51 16.08
N GLU A 534 12.29 10.83 15.62
CA GLU A 534 13.36 10.32 16.50
C GLU A 534 14.18 11.43 17.17
N SER A 535 14.40 12.55 16.49
CA SER A 535 15.12 13.71 17.04
C SER A 535 14.37 14.36 18.20
N THR A 536 13.05 14.51 18.08
CA THR A 536 12.19 15.00 19.18
C THR A 536 12.25 14.04 20.38
N LEU A 537 12.21 12.72 20.13
CA LEU A 537 12.24 11.68 21.16
C LEU A 537 13.60 11.59 21.88
N THR A 538 14.71 11.69 21.15
CA THR A 538 16.07 11.66 21.72
C THR A 538 16.43 12.94 22.48
N CYS A 539 15.86 14.08 22.11
CA CYS A 539 16.01 15.33 22.86
C CYS A 539 15.19 15.32 24.16
N SER A 540 14.01 14.67 24.18
CA SER A 540 13.21 14.44 25.40
C SER A 540 13.75 13.33 26.32
N SER A 541 14.87 12.68 25.97
CA SER A 541 15.48 11.57 26.72
C SER A 541 16.85 11.93 27.33
N ARG A 542 17.09 13.22 27.63
CA ARG A 542 18.34 13.75 28.19
C ARG A 542 18.11 14.64 29.40
#